data_AF-A0A932U4N7-F1
#
_entry.id   AF-A0A932U4N7-F1
#
_cell.length_a   1.000
_cell.length_b   1.000
_cell.length_c   1.000
_cell.angle_alpha   90.00
_cell.angle_beta   90.00
_cell.angle_gamma   90.00
#
_symmetry.space_group_name_H-M   'P 1'
#
loop_
_entity.id
_entity.type
_entity.pdbx_description
1 polymer ?
#
loop_
_entity_poly.entity_id
_entity_poly.type
_entity_poly.pdbx_seq_one_letter_code
_entity_poly.pdbx_strand_id
1 'polypeptide(L)' 'MTIAVQEAPVRPVEVLENVNDFAINVATANGSGSQTSNGVLVRALFKMGIPVTAKNLFPSNIQGLPT' A
#
# COMPACT_ATOMS: atom_id res chain seq x y z
N MET A 1 52.95 -7.99 -7.93
CA MET A 1 52.24 -6.80 -8.43
C MET A 1 50.78 -6.97 -8.03
N THR A 2 50.43 -6.52 -6.83
CA THR A 2 49.08 -6.70 -6.27
C THR A 2 48.31 -5.43 -6.58
N ILE A 3 47.28 -5.54 -7.40
CA ILE A 3 46.44 -4.41 -7.80
C ILE A 3 45.42 -4.24 -6.68
N ALA A 4 45.48 -3.11 -5.97
CA ALA A 4 44.45 -2.74 -5.01
C ALA A 4 43.19 -2.35 -5.79
N VAL A 5 42.12 -3.13 -5.65
CA VAL A 5 40.79 -2.75 -6.12
C VAL A 5 40.25 -1.73 -5.12
N GLN A 6 40.15 -0.48 -5.53
CA GLN A 6 39.59 0.59 -4.72
C GLN A 6 38.06 0.48 -4.81
N GLU A 7 37.40 0.16 -3.69
CA GLU A 7 35.95 0.10 -3.61
C GLU A 7 35.36 1.51 -3.85
N ALA A 8 34.41 1.60 -4.77
CA ALA A 8 33.75 2.85 -5.11
C ALA A 8 32.91 3.35 -3.91
N PRO A 9 32.88 4.67 -3.64
CA PRO A 9 32.14 5.22 -2.53
C PRO A 9 30.63 5.00 -2.73
N VAL A 10 29.99 4.37 -1.74
CA VAL A 10 28.53 4.22 -1.68
C VAL A 10 27.94 5.62 -1.50
N ARG A 11 27.25 6.12 -2.53
CA ARG A 11 26.57 7.42 -2.43
C ARG A 11 25.40 7.28 -1.46
N PRO A 12 25.21 8.22 -0.53
CA PRO A 12 24.00 8.27 0.28
C PRO A 12 22.79 8.34 -0.65
N VAL A 13 21.84 7.42 -0.48
CA VAL A 13 20.55 7.52 -1.17
C VAL A 13 19.83 8.71 -0.55
N GLU A 14 19.63 9.78 -1.32
CA GLU A 14 18.80 10.90 -0.87
C GLU A 14 17.39 10.38 -0.58
N VAL A 15 16.96 10.50 0.68
CA VAL A 15 15.61 10.15 1.09
C VAL A 15 14.70 11.25 0.57
N LEU A 16 14.08 11.00 -0.59
CA LEU A 16 13.03 11.88 -1.11
C LEU A 16 11.86 11.89 -0.12
N GLU A 17 11.40 13.09 0.23
CA GLU A 17 10.22 13.28 1.08
C GLU A 17 8.99 12.62 0.43
N ASN A 18 8.27 11.78 1.17
CA ASN A 18 7.15 11.00 0.64
C ASN A 18 5.89 11.88 0.53
N VAL A 19 5.74 12.58 -0.59
CA VAL A 19 4.69 13.61 -0.79
C VAL A 19 3.29 13.03 -1.01
N ASN A 20 3.18 11.73 -1.33
CA ASN A 20 1.92 11.05 -1.70
C ASN A 20 1.58 9.89 -0.76
N ASP A 21 1.92 10.03 0.53
CA ASP A 21 1.58 9.06 1.57
C ASP A 21 0.22 9.41 2.19
N PHE A 22 -0.84 8.72 1.77
CA PHE A 22 -2.19 8.95 2.28
C PHE A 22 -3.00 7.66 2.39
N ALA A 23 -4.06 7.71 3.20
CA ALA A 23 -4.99 6.61 3.40
C ALA A 23 -6.37 6.93 2.82
N ILE A 24 -7.00 5.92 2.19
CA ILE A 24 -8.39 5.97 1.72
C ILE A 24 -9.23 5.11 2.68
N ASN A 25 -10.17 5.74 3.38
CA ASN A 25 -11.10 5.03 4.26
C ASN A 25 -12.50 5.06 3.63
N VAL A 26 -13.11 3.89 3.50
CA VAL A 26 -14.46 3.72 2.93
C VAL A 26 -15.30 2.95 3.94
N ALA A 27 -16.43 3.53 4.34
CA ALA A 27 -17.39 2.89 5.24
C ALA A 27 -18.55 2.30 4.42
N THR A 28 -18.89 1.05 4.72
CA THR A 28 -19.92 0.29 4.00
C THR A 28 -20.79 -0.50 4.96
N ALA A 29 -21.94 -0.99 4.50
CA ALA A 29 -22.71 -1.98 5.25
C ALA A 29 -22.14 -3.38 5.00
N ASN A 30 -21.97 -4.19 6.05
CA ASN A 30 -21.50 -5.56 5.90
C ASN A 30 -22.45 -6.36 4.99
N GLY A 31 -21.87 -7.16 4.09
CA GLY A 31 -22.61 -7.86 3.04
C GLY A 31 -22.77 -7.07 1.73
N SER A 32 -22.35 -5.80 1.66
CA SER A 32 -22.45 -4.99 0.42
C SER A 32 -21.30 -5.20 -0.58
N GLY A 33 -20.40 -6.16 -0.35
CA GLY A 33 -19.25 -6.43 -1.22
C GLY A 33 -18.01 -5.57 -0.94
N SER A 34 -17.85 -5.04 0.27
CA SER A 34 -16.71 -4.19 0.68
C SER A 34 -15.34 -4.82 0.45
N GLN A 35 -15.22 -6.14 0.61
CA GLN A 35 -14.00 -6.89 0.33
C GLN A 35 -13.66 -6.88 -1.17
N THR A 36 -14.66 -7.14 -2.01
CA THR A 36 -14.50 -7.13 -3.48
C THR A 36 -14.10 -5.75 -3.96
N SER A 37 -14.79 -4.70 -3.50
CA SER A 37 -14.49 -3.31 -3.86
C SER A 37 -13.08 -2.89 -3.44
N ASN A 38 -12.65 -3.26 -2.24
CA ASN A 38 -11.30 -2.96 -1.77
C ASN A 38 -10.24 -3.67 -2.64
N GLY A 39 -10.49 -4.94 -3.02
CA GLY A 39 -9.61 -5.68 -3.94
C GLY A 39 -9.50 -5.03 -5.32
N VAL A 40 -10.58 -4.46 -5.86
CA VAL A 40 -10.56 -3.72 -7.13
C VAL A 40 -9.69 -2.47 -7.01
N LEU A 41 -9.85 -1.70 -5.92
CA LEU A 41 -9.07 -0.48 -5.68
C LEU A 41 -7.58 -0.77 -5.61
N VAL A 42 -7.19 -1.76 -4.79
CA VAL A 42 -5.79 -2.19 -4.64
C VAL A 42 -5.21 -2.66 -5.96
N ARG A 43 -5.94 -3.49 -6.70
CA ARG A 43 -5.48 -4.01 -7.99
C ARG A 43 -5.28 -2.89 -9.01
N ALA A 44 -6.15 -1.87 -9.02
CA ALA A 44 -6.01 -0.72 -9.91
C ALA A 44 -4.78 0.11 -9.55
N LEU A 45 -4.60 0.47 -8.28
CA LEU A 45 -3.45 1.24 -7.79
C LEU A 45 -2.13 0.51 -8.06
N PHE A 46 -2.08 -0.79 -7.76
CA PHE A 46 -0.90 -1.61 -8.02
C PHE A 46 -0.56 -1.68 -9.51
N LYS A 47 -1.56 -1.82 -10.39
CA LYS A 47 -1.35 -1.80 -11.85
C LYS A 47 -0.86 -0.44 -12.38
N MET A 48 -1.11 0.65 -11.65
CA MET A 48 -0.56 1.98 -11.97
C MET A 48 0.88 2.16 -11.45
N GLY A 49 1.48 1.16 -10.82
CA GLY A 49 2.82 1.24 -10.25
C GLY A 49 2.88 1.93 -8.88
N ILE A 50 1.73 2.17 -8.25
CA ILE A 50 1.65 2.80 -6.93
C ILE A 50 1.73 1.70 -5.86
N PRO A 51 2.73 1.72 -4.96
CA PRO A 51 2.77 0.80 -3.83
C PRO A 51 1.61 1.10 -2.89
N VAL A 52 0.79 0.09 -2.61
CA VAL A 52 -0.42 0.22 -1.79
C VAL A 52 -0.60 -1.01 -0.92
N THR A 53 -1.16 -0.79 0.27
CA THR A 53 -1.65 -1.86 1.15
C THR A 53 -3.13 -1.63 1.45
N ALA A 54 -3.85 -2.69 1.82
CA ALA A 54 -5.25 -2.56 2.17
C ALA A 54 -5.67 -3.53 3.27
N LYS A 55 -6.69 -3.09 4.01
CA LYS A 55 -7.30 -3.85 5.09
C LYS A 55 -8.81 -3.63 5.08
N ASN A 56 -9.58 -4.68 5.32
CA ASN A 56 -10.99 -4.57 5.66
C ASN A 56 -11.14 -4.69 7.18
N LEU A 57 -11.98 -3.86 7.78
CA LEU A 57 -12.24 -3.86 9.21
C LEU A 57 -13.67 -4.34 9.45
N PHE A 58 -13.82 -5.51 10.07
CA PHE A 58 -15.12 -6.06 10.42
C PHE A 58 -15.32 -6.00 11.93
N PRO A 59 -15.95 -4.95 12.49
CA PRO A 59 -16.16 -4.82 13.93
C PRO A 59 -17.07 -5.93 14.47
N SER A 60 -17.93 -6.49 13.62
CA SER A 60 -18.66 -7.75 13.85
C SER A 60 -19.07 -8.37 12.51
N ASN A 61 -19.38 -9.67 12.50
CA ASN A 61 -19.79 -10.38 11.29
C ASN A 61 -21.32 -10.35 11.06
N ILE A 62 -21.99 -9.26 11.43
CA ILE A 62 -23.44 -9.09 11.30
C ILE A 62 -23.75 -8.31 10.03
N GLN A 63 -24.61 -8.85 9.16
CA GLN A 63 -25.05 -8.19 7.93
C GLN A 63 -25.68 -6.83 8.23
N GLY A 64 -25.33 -5.81 7.43
CA GLY A 64 -25.87 -4.46 7.57
C GLY A 64 -25.12 -3.56 8.56
N LEU A 65 -24.31 -4.12 9.47
CA LEU A 65 -23.51 -3.30 10.38
C LEU A 65 -22.30 -2.66 9.67
N PRO A 66 -21.73 -1.57 10.22
CA PRO A 66 -20.59 -0.90 9.61
C PRO A 66 -19.40 -1.84 9.37
N THR A 67 -18.82 -1.75 8.19
CA THR A 67 -17.55 -2.35 7.76
C THR A 67 -16.65 -1.27 7.20
#